data_AF-A0A430QSV8-F1
#
_entry.id   AF-A0A430QSV8-F1
#
_cell.length_a   1.000
_cell.length_b   1.000
_cell.length_c   1.000
_cell.angle_alpha   90.00
_cell.angle_beta   90.00
_cell.angle_gamma   90.00
#
_symmetry.space_group_name_H-M   'P 1'
#
loop_
_entity.id
_entity.type
_entity.pdbx_description
1 polymer ?
#
loop_
_entity_poly.entity_id
_entity_poly.type
_entity_poly.pdbx_seq_one_letter_code
_entity_poly.pdbx_strand_id
1 'polypeptide(L)'
;MAQQWADHLLQQSHLSNSGYVYRGMKVGENLGSRWSNGPMEHNCNFTQIVWSSSERIGVGIASQSYKSGKDLHKDSKLILVCLYHPPGNVTSQFQNNVKKAAK
;
A
#
# COMPACT_ATOMS: atom_id res chain seq x y z
N MET A 1 10.79 6.47 -2.10
CA MET A 1 9.33 6.64 -2.20
C MET A 1 8.58 5.59 -1.39
N ALA A 2 8.40 4.34 -1.86
CA ALA A 2 7.54 3.37 -1.16
C ALA A 2 7.98 3.06 0.29
N GLN A 3 9.25 2.70 0.49
CA GLN A 3 9.79 2.45 1.84
C GLN A 3 9.67 3.67 2.76
N GLN A 4 10.05 4.85 2.26
CA GLN A 4 9.95 6.10 3.02
C GLN A 4 8.51 6.40 3.47
N TRP A 5 7.52 6.09 2.63
CA TRP A 5 6.11 6.24 3.02
C TRP A 5 5.67 5.19 4.03
N ALA A 6 6.14 3.95 3.91
CA ALA A 6 5.89 2.91 4.90
C ALA A 6 6.42 3.33 6.28
N ASP A 7 7.64 3.86 6.34
CA ASP A 7 8.25 4.38 7.57
C ASP A 7 7.45 5.56 8.15
N HIS A 8 6.97 6.47 7.29
CA HIS A 8 6.13 7.60 7.71
C HIS A 8 4.79 7.14 8.32
N LEU A 9 4.12 6.17 7.68
CA LEU A 9 2.82 5.62 8.13
C LEU A 9 2.89 4.84 9.46
N LEU A 10 4.08 4.39 9.89
CA LEU A 10 4.23 3.83 11.24
C LEU A 10 3.86 4.85 12.32
N GLN A 11 4.15 6.13 12.10
CA GLN A 11 3.88 7.21 13.05
C GLN A 11 2.45 7.77 12.95
N GLN A 12 1.68 7.37 11.93
CA GLN A 12 0.32 7.86 11.70
C GLN A 12 -0.73 6.97 12.37
N SER A 13 -1.84 7.58 12.78
CA SER A 13 -2.99 6.85 13.34
C SER A 13 -3.84 6.12 12.30
N HIS A 14 -3.78 6.56 11.04
CA HIS A 14 -4.60 6.03 9.95
C HIS A 14 -3.78 5.94 8.66
N LEU A 15 -4.20 5.05 7.76
CA LEU A 15 -3.62 4.96 6.41
C LEU A 15 -4.05 6.16 5.56
N SER A 16 -3.09 6.72 4.83
CA SER A 16 -3.32 7.78 3.85
C SER A 16 -2.41 7.64 2.65
N ASN A 17 -2.93 8.04 1.49
CA ASN A 17 -2.20 8.10 0.22
C ASN A 17 -1.03 9.10 0.29
N SER A 18 0.11 8.74 -0.29
CA SER A 18 1.32 9.59 -0.26
C SER A 18 1.21 10.84 -1.10
N GLY A 19 0.36 10.84 -2.12
CA GLY A 19 0.29 11.91 -3.12
C GLY A 19 1.55 12.03 -3.98
N TYR A 20 2.44 11.03 -3.96
CA TYR A 20 3.68 11.07 -4.73
C TYR A 20 3.44 11.17 -6.23
N VAL A 21 4.35 11.90 -6.87
CA VAL A 21 4.41 12.08 -8.31
C VAL A 21 5.74 11.50 -8.79
N TYR A 22 5.68 10.61 -9.77
CA TYR A 22 6.84 10.05 -10.43
C TYR A 22 6.73 10.29 -11.93
N ARG A 23 7.79 10.86 -12.54
CA ARG A 23 7.83 11.23 -13.97
C ARG A 23 6.63 12.09 -14.41
N GLY A 24 6.20 13.03 -13.57
CA GLY A 24 5.10 13.96 -13.87
C GLY A 24 3.70 13.38 -13.71
N MET A 25 3.55 12.11 -13.32
CA MET A 25 2.25 11.47 -13.06
C MET A 25 2.12 11.06 -11.59
N LYS A 26 0.92 11.18 -11.02
CA LYS A 26 0.63 10.57 -9.71
C LYS A 26 0.81 9.05 -9.80
N VAL A 27 1.36 8.46 -8.76
CA VAL A 27 1.47 6.99 -8.67
C VAL A 27 0.12 6.37 -8.28
N GLY A 28 -0.11 5.13 -8.70
CA GLY A 28 -1.17 4.29 -8.13
C GLY A 28 -0.70 3.74 -6.78
N GLU A 29 -1.62 3.49 -5.83
CA GLU A 29 -1.25 3.10 -4.46
C GLU A 29 -2.15 1.99 -3.93
N ASN A 30 -1.53 1.02 -3.26
CA ASN A 30 -2.18 0.05 -2.39
C ASN A 30 -1.46 0.06 -1.04
N LEU A 31 -2.18 0.34 0.04
CA LEU A 31 -1.64 0.42 1.40
C LEU A 31 -2.33 -0.60 2.30
N GLY A 32 -1.53 -1.24 3.15
CA GLY A 32 -2.01 -2.14 4.20
C GLY A 32 -1.34 -1.82 5.53
N SER A 33 -2.09 -2.00 6.61
CA SER A 33 -1.64 -1.87 7.99
C SER A 33 -2.22 -3.03 8.81
N ARG A 34 -1.43 -3.57 9.73
CA ARG A 34 -1.92 -4.58 10.66
C ARG A 34 -1.22 -4.43 11.99
N TRP A 35 -2.02 -4.31 13.05
CA TRP A 35 -1.55 -4.52 14.41
C TRP A 35 -1.54 -6.01 14.73
N SER A 36 -0.55 -6.48 15.48
CA SER A 36 -0.41 -7.88 15.89
C SER A 36 -1.63 -8.40 16.67
N ASN A 37 -2.31 -7.51 17.39
CA ASN A 37 -3.50 -7.77 18.20
C ASN A 37 -4.79 -7.21 17.57
N GLY A 38 -4.74 -6.75 16.32
CA GLY A 38 -5.84 -6.05 15.66
C GLY A 38 -6.20 -6.61 14.29
N PRO A 39 -7.31 -6.13 13.71
CA PRO A 39 -7.68 -6.45 12.34
C PRO A 39 -6.70 -5.82 11.34
N MET A 40 -6.76 -6.28 10.08
CA MET A 40 -6.05 -5.64 8.99
C MET A 40 -6.84 -4.42 8.49
N GLU A 41 -6.18 -3.28 8.37
CA GLU A 41 -6.66 -2.09 7.68
C GLU A 41 -6.01 -2.02 6.30
N HIS A 42 -6.77 -1.77 5.25
CA HIS A 42 -6.18 -1.60 3.92
C HIS A 42 -7.06 -0.73 3.02
N ASN A 43 -6.43 -0.06 2.05
CA ASN A 43 -7.10 0.58 0.91
C ASN A 43 -6.67 -0.08 -0.42
N CYS A 44 -6.23 -1.34 -0.36
CA CYS A 44 -5.76 -2.10 -1.51
C CYS A 44 -6.89 -2.43 -2.49
N ASN A 45 -6.64 -2.20 -3.78
CA ASN A 45 -7.51 -2.56 -4.89
C ASN A 45 -6.85 -3.65 -5.75
N PHE A 46 -7.56 -4.75 -5.97
CA PHE A 46 -7.11 -5.84 -6.85
C PHE A 46 -6.77 -5.35 -8.26
N THR A 47 -7.60 -4.47 -8.82
CA THR A 47 -7.47 -3.98 -10.20
C THR A 47 -6.19 -3.18 -10.43
N GLN A 48 -5.63 -2.56 -9.40
CA GLN A 48 -4.33 -1.90 -9.48
C GLN A 48 -3.19 -2.92 -9.64
N ILE A 49 -3.30 -4.08 -8.98
CA ILE A 49 -2.27 -5.13 -9.03
C ILE A 49 -2.21 -5.75 -10.43
N VAL A 50 -3.37 -5.99 -11.03
CA VAL A 50 -3.48 -6.63 -12.36
C VAL A 50 -3.52 -5.63 -13.52
N TRP A 51 -3.27 -4.34 -13.26
CA TRP A 51 -3.37 -3.29 -14.26
C TRP A 51 -2.27 -3.43 -15.32
N SER A 52 -2.60 -3.89 -16.53
CA SER A 52 -1.57 -4.28 -17.51
C SER A 52 -0.68 -3.14 -18.00
N SER A 53 -1.16 -1.90 -18.00
CA SER A 53 -0.36 -0.73 -18.39
C SER A 53 0.52 -0.19 -17.25
N SER A 54 0.43 -0.72 -16.03
CA SER A 54 1.38 -0.37 -14.97
C SER A 54 2.67 -1.16 -15.21
N GLU A 55 3.77 -0.45 -15.47
CA GLU A 55 5.03 -1.06 -15.90
C GLU A 55 6.00 -1.28 -14.74
N ARG A 56 5.79 -0.60 -13.61
CA ARG A 56 6.71 -0.57 -12.48
C ARG A 56 5.95 -0.59 -11.17
N ILE A 57 6.51 -1.32 -10.21
CA ILE A 57 6.08 -1.32 -8.81
C ILE A 57 7.27 -0.99 -7.91
N GLY A 58 7.03 -0.14 -6.92
CA GLY A 58 7.91 0.04 -5.77
C GLY A 58 7.18 -0.42 -4.50
N VAL A 59 7.81 -1.28 -3.72
CA VAL A 59 7.23 -1.81 -2.47
C VAL A 59 8.04 -1.33 -1.29
N GLY A 60 7.35 -0.95 -0.21
CA GLY A 60 7.93 -0.59 1.08
C GLY A 60 7.23 -1.34 2.20
N ILE A 61 8.00 -1.84 3.15
CA ILE A 61 7.47 -2.54 4.33
C ILE A 61 8.15 -1.95 5.55
N ALA A 62 7.36 -1.55 6.54
CA ALA A 62 7.88 -1.04 7.80
C ALA A 62 7.17 -1.74 8.95
N SER A 63 7.91 -2.03 10.03
CA SER A 63 7.32 -2.61 11.23
C SER A 63 7.94 -2.03 12.49
N GLN A 64 7.14 -1.89 13.54
CA GLN A 64 7.60 -1.39 14.83
C GLN A 64 6.92 -2.15 15.96
N SER A 65 7.71 -2.54 16.96
CA SER A 65 7.19 -3.09 18.22
C SER A 65 7.02 -1.99 19.25
N TYR A 66 5.89 -2.03 19.95
CA TYR A 66 5.50 -1.12 21.00
C TYR A 66 5.33 -1.92 22.29
N LYS A 67 5.84 -1.39 23.40
CA LYS A 67 5.58 -1.96 24.71
C LYS A 67 4.22 -1.46 25.17
N SER A 68 3.29 -2.37 25.46
CA SER A 68 1.95 -2.03 25.91
C SER A 68 1.64 -2.70 27.25
N GLY A 69 1.08 -1.94 28.19
CA GLY A 69 0.62 -2.44 29.48
C GLY A 69 1.71 -2.76 30.52
N LYS A 70 1.26 -3.26 31.69
CA LYS A 70 2.12 -3.67 32.82
C LYS A 70 2.79 -5.02 32.60
N ASP A 71 2.23 -5.86 31.72
CA ASP A 71 2.66 -7.25 31.49
C ASP A 71 3.71 -7.40 30.38
N LEU A 72 4.33 -6.30 29.92
CA LEU A 72 5.38 -6.28 28.88
C LEU A 72 4.96 -6.95 27.55
N HIS A 73 3.66 -6.99 27.22
CA HIS A 73 3.22 -7.49 25.92
C HIS A 73 3.77 -6.57 24.82
N LYS A 74 4.37 -7.17 23.80
CA LYS A 74 4.91 -6.45 22.64
C LYS A 74 3.88 -6.52 21.53
N ASP A 75 3.13 -5.44 21.37
CA ASP A 75 2.29 -5.27 20.18
C ASP A 75 3.16 -4.74 19.05
N SER A 76 2.93 -5.19 17.83
CA SER A 76 3.65 -4.70 16.66
C SER A 76 2.70 -4.17 15.60
N LYS A 77 3.09 -3.09 14.95
CA LYS A 77 2.42 -2.55 13.77
C LYS A 77 3.25 -2.90 12.55
N LEU A 78 2.62 -3.44 11.51
CA LEU A 78 3.20 -3.64 10.19
C LEU A 78 2.49 -2.73 9.19
N ILE A 79 3.27 -2.09 8.32
CA ILE A 79 2.80 -1.28 7.19
C ILE A 79 3.35 -1.88 5.90
N LEU A 80 2.50 -1.99 4.89
CA LEU A 80 2.82 -2.32 3.51
C LEU A 80 2.40 -1.16 2.61
N VAL A 81 3.30 -0.71 1.74
CA VAL A 81 3.04 0.30 0.73
C VAL A 81 3.47 -0.23 -0.63
N CYS A 82 2.56 -0.23 -1.60
CA CYS A 82 2.86 -0.53 -3.00
C CYS A 82 2.52 0.69 -3.87
N LEU A 83 3.51 1.18 -4.62
CA LEU A 83 3.36 2.30 -5.56
C LEU A 83 3.50 1.80 -7.00
N TYR A 84 2.60 2.19 -7.89
CA TYR A 84 2.53 1.72 -9.27
C TYR A 84 2.71 2.88 -10.26
N HIS A 85 3.44 2.64 -11.35
CA HIS A 85 3.60 3.62 -12.43
C HIS A 85 3.62 2.95 -13.82
N PRO A 86 2.89 3.48 -14.82
CA PRO A 86 1.80 4.47 -14.72
C PRO A 86 0.69 4.04 -13.74
N PRO A 87 -0.10 4.98 -13.19
CA PRO A 87 -1.16 4.65 -12.23
C PRO A 87 -2.25 3.79 -12.88
N GLY A 88 -2.83 2.88 -12.11
CA GLY A 88 -3.98 2.10 -12.52
C GLY A 88 -5.31 2.73 -12.12
N ASN A 89 -6.38 1.94 -12.19
CA ASN A 89 -7.74 2.32 -11.79
C ASN A 89 -8.28 3.58 -12.51
N VAL A 90 -7.84 3.83 -13.74
CA VAL A 90 -8.38 4.91 -14.57
C VAL A 90 -9.73 4.46 -15.15
N THR A 91 -10.81 5.14 -14.79
CA THR A 91 -12.21 4.74 -15.07
C THR A 91 -12.46 4.30 -16.52
N SER A 92 -11.91 5.01 -17.50
CA SER A 92 -12.14 4.71 -18.94
C SER A 92 -11.26 3.60 -19.51
N GLN A 93 -10.39 2.97 -18.71
CA GLN A 93 -9.33 2.09 -19.21
C GLN A 93 -9.39 0.66 -18.68
N PHE A 94 -10.41 0.31 -17.89
CA PHE A 94 -10.51 -1.02 -17.25
C PHE A 94 -10.57 -2.18 -18.26
N GLN A 95 -11.32 -2.04 -19.35
CA GLN A 95 -11.48 -3.12 -20.34
C GLN A 95 -10.14 -3.55 -20.97
N ASN A 96 -9.22 -2.59 -21.16
CA ASN A 96 -7.92 -2.86 -21.75
C ASN A 96 -6.89 -3.34 -20.71
N ASN A 97 -7.09 -3.03 -19.43
CA ASN A 97 -6.11 -3.23 -18.38
C ASN A 97 -6.38 -4.40 -17.44
N VAL A 98 -7.65 -4.77 -17.22
CA VAL A 98 -8.04 -5.84 -16.31
C VAL A 98 -8.51 -7.04 -17.13
N LYS A 99 -7.58 -7.95 -17.41
CA LYS A 99 -7.83 -9.13 -18.24
C LYS A 99 -8.47 -10.26 -17.42
N LYS A 100 -9.28 -11.08 -18.09
CA LYS A 100 -9.74 -12.35 -17.51
C LYS A 100 -8.52 -13.25 -17.25
N ALA A 101 -8.56 -14.00 -16.16
CA ALA A 101 -7.54 -15.01 -15.89
C ALA A 101 -7.43 -15.98 -17.08
N ALA A 102 -6.20 -16.28 -17.50
CA ALA A 102 -5.96 -17.37 -18.43
C ALA A 102 -6.32 -18.69 -17.74
N LYS A 103 -6.97 -19.59 -18.47
CA LYS A 103 -7.28 -20.95 -18.01
C LYS A 103 -6.06 -21.85 -18.14
#